data_AF-A0A973HWN0-F1
#
_entry.id   AF-A0A973HWN0-F1
#
_cell.length_a   1.000
_cell.length_b   1.000
_cell.length_c   1.000
_cell.angle_alpha   90.00
_cell.angle_beta   90.00
_cell.angle_gamma   90.00
#
_symmetry.space_group_name_H-M   'P 1'
#
loop_
_entity.id
_entity.type
_entity.pdbx_description
1 polymer ?
#
loop_
_entity_poly.entity_id
_entity_poly.type
_entity_poly.pdbx_seq_one_letter_code
_entity_poly.pdbx_strand_id
1 'polypeptide(L)'
;MPEGSAYGAAKHALVGWSRSIFQEFRDEGIRVSSVHPGSIGANERPGVPPEEVGQVVAAILEAPLGTVITEVEVRPLKPPRP
;
A
#
# COMPACT_ATOMS: atom_id res chain seq x y z
N MET A 1 -12.20 -19.72 0.40
CA MET A 1 -12.99 -18.61 -0.18
C MET A 1 -12.82 -18.66 -1.69
N PRO A 2 -13.79 -19.16 -2.46
CA PRO A 2 -13.86 -18.81 -3.88
C PRO A 2 -13.90 -17.27 -3.96
N GLU A 3 -13.22 -16.63 -4.93
CA GLU A 3 -12.95 -15.17 -5.09
C GLU A 3 -11.54 -14.68 -4.71
N GLY A 4 -10.79 -15.44 -3.89
CA GLY A 4 -9.41 -15.05 -3.52
C GLY A 4 -8.46 -14.95 -4.72
N SER A 5 -8.68 -15.76 -5.76
CA SER A 5 -7.86 -15.76 -6.98
C SER A 5 -8.09 -14.51 -7.85
N ALA A 6 -9.34 -14.09 -8.04
CA ALA A 6 -9.67 -12.87 -8.81
C ALA A 6 -9.18 -11.62 -8.09
N TYR A 7 -9.41 -11.52 -6.78
CA TYR A 7 -8.86 -10.44 -5.95
C TYR A 7 -7.32 -10.43 -6.00
N GLY A 8 -6.71 -11.60 -5.81
CA GLY A 8 -5.26 -11.77 -5.87
C GLY A 8 -4.68 -11.32 -7.21
N ALA A 9 -5.27 -11.76 -8.33
CA ALA A 9 -4.86 -11.35 -9.67
C ALA A 9 -4.97 -9.83 -9.86
N ALA A 10 -6.10 -9.23 -9.49
CA ALA A 10 -6.31 -7.79 -9.62
C ALA A 10 -5.31 -6.98 -8.78
N LYS A 11 -5.00 -7.41 -7.55
CA LYS A 11 -4.03 -6.72 -6.69
C LYS A 11 -2.60 -6.89 -7.18
N HIS A 12 -2.21 -8.05 -7.71
CA HIS A 12 -0.90 -8.21 -8.35
C HIS A 12 -0.79 -7.36 -9.62
N ALA A 13 -1.84 -7.29 -10.42
CA ALA A 13 -1.89 -6.44 -11.61
C ALA A 13 -1.75 -4.95 -11.23
N LEU A 14 -2.42 -4.51 -10.16
CA LEU A 14 -2.28 -3.14 -9.65
C LEU A 14 -0.83 -2.80 -9.29
N VAL A 15 -0.11 -3.72 -8.63
CA VAL A 15 1.32 -3.53 -8.29
C VAL A 15 2.19 -3.41 -9.53
N GLY A 16 2.01 -4.33 -10.50
CA GLY A 16 2.73 -4.27 -11.77
C GLY A 16 2.46 -2.96 -12.52
N TRP A 17 1.20 -2.55 -12.58
CA TRP A 17 0.79 -1.31 -13.20
C TRP A 17 1.40 -0.08 -12.52
N SER A 18 1.37 0.00 -11.18
CA SER A 18 2.00 1.10 -10.42
C SER A 18 3.50 1.23 -10.71
N ARG A 19 4.21 0.10 -10.85
CA ARG A 19 5.63 0.10 -11.24
C ARG A 19 5.85 0.62 -12.66
N SER A 20 5.02 0.20 -13.61
CA SER A 20 5.11 0.64 -15.00
C SER A 20 4.87 2.14 -15.14
N ILE A 21 3.78 2.66 -14.58
CA ILE A 21 3.46 4.09 -14.68
C ILE A 21 4.51 4.97 -13.97
N PHE A 22 5.13 4.49 -12.89
CA PHE A 22 6.26 5.21 -12.29
C PHE A 22 7.40 5.41 -13.31
N GLN A 23 7.76 4.36 -14.06
CA GLN A 23 8.83 4.47 -15.05
C GLN A 23 8.44 5.33 -16.25
N GLU A 24 7.15 5.38 -16.62
CA GLU A 24 6.65 6.22 -17.70
C GLU A 24 6.75 7.72 -17.36
N PHE A 25 6.46 8.09 -16.10
CA PHE A 25 6.31 9.51 -15.73
C PHE A 25 7.42 10.07 -14.80
N ARG A 26 8.42 9.26 -14.43
CA ARG A 26 9.52 9.70 -13.54
C ARG A 26 10.30 10.90 -14.08
N ASP A 27 10.47 10.99 -15.39
CA ASP A 27 11.22 12.10 -16.02
C ASP A 27 10.42 13.41 -16.02
N GLU A 28 9.09 13.32 -15.83
CA GLU A 28 8.19 14.46 -15.59
C GLU A 28 8.12 14.85 -14.10
N GLY A 29 8.88 14.16 -13.24
CA GLY A 29 8.88 14.41 -11.79
C GLY A 29 7.64 13.86 -11.07
N ILE A 30 6.85 12.99 -11.72
CA ILE A 30 5.66 12.39 -11.10
C ILE A 30 6.07 11.23 -10.21
N ARG A 31 5.69 11.30 -8.93
CA ARG A 31 5.93 10.24 -7.95
C ARG A 31 4.74 9.28 -7.94
N VAL A 32 5.03 7.98 -7.89
CA VAL A 32 4.01 6.93 -7.77
C VAL A 32 4.41 6.02 -6.61
N SER A 33 3.48 5.83 -5.69
CA SER A 33 3.65 4.99 -4.51
C SER A 33 2.46 4.06 -4.37
N SER A 34 2.72 2.79 -4.06
CA SER A 34 1.67 1.82 -3.73
C SER A 34 1.76 1.42 -2.25
N VAL A 35 0.62 1.41 -1.58
CA VAL A 35 0.51 1.05 -0.15
C VAL A 35 -0.29 -0.24 -0.04
N HIS A 36 0.28 -1.22 0.66
CA HIS A 36 -0.19 -2.59 0.74
C HIS A 36 -0.56 -2.89 2.19
N PRO A 37 -1.73 -2.41 2.65
CA PRO A 37 -2.21 -2.77 3.98
C PRO A 37 -2.59 -4.25 4.04
N GLY A 38 -2.22 -4.90 5.14
CA GLY A 38 -2.80 -6.16 5.58
C GLY A 38 -4.21 -5.97 6.14
N SER A 39 -4.59 -6.76 7.13
CA SER A 39 -5.88 -6.59 7.81
C SER A 39 -5.99 -5.20 8.40
N ILE A 40 -7.03 -4.45 8.02
CA ILE A 40 -7.38 -3.16 8.62
C ILE A 40 -8.42 -3.38 9.72
N GLY A 41 -8.19 -2.77 10.88
CA GLY A 41 -9.11 -2.84 12.00
C GLY A 41 -10.31 -1.93 11.78
N ALA A 42 -11.52 -2.49 11.84
CA ALA A 42 -12.78 -1.75 11.79
C ALA A 42 -13.88 -2.56 12.47
N ASN A 43 -14.74 -1.91 13.26
CA ASN A 43 -15.90 -2.52 13.93
C ASN A 43 -15.57 -3.90 14.53
N GLU A 44 -14.73 -3.90 15.57
CA GLU A 44 -14.23 -5.09 16.31
C GLU A 44 -13.28 -6.03 15.55
N ARG A 45 -13.09 -5.85 14.24
CA ARG A 45 -12.13 -6.67 13.50
C ARG A 45 -10.69 -6.29 13.89
N PRO A 46 -9.83 -7.27 14.23
CA PRO A 46 -8.45 -6.99 14.55
C PRO A 46 -7.66 -6.67 13.28
N GLY A 47 -6.80 -5.66 13.34
CA GLY A 47 -6.00 -5.20 12.22
C GLY A 47 -5.28 -3.90 12.53
N VAL A 48 -4.60 -3.34 11.54
CA VAL A 48 -3.97 -2.03 11.61
C VAL A 48 -5.07 -0.96 11.67
N PRO A 49 -5.03 -0.01 12.62
CA PRO A 49 -5.94 1.12 12.61
C PRO A 49 -5.84 1.92 11.30
N PRO A 50 -6.96 2.33 10.67
CA PRO A 50 -6.94 3.13 9.44
C PRO A 50 -6.08 4.40 9.56
N GLU A 51 -6.05 5.01 10.74
CA GLU A 51 -5.28 6.22 11.03
C GLU A 51 -3.77 5.98 10.92
N GLU A 52 -3.28 4.81 11.32
CA GLU A 52 -1.87 4.43 11.18
C GLU A 52 -1.48 4.25 9.71
N VAL A 53 -2.38 3.70 8.88
CA VAL A 53 -2.17 3.67 7.42
C VAL A 53 -2.11 5.08 6.86
N GLY A 54 -2.97 5.98 7.34
CA GLY A 54 -2.93 7.41 6.99
C GLY A 54 -1.59 8.08 7.33
N GLN A 55 -1.02 7.75 8.49
CA GLN A 55 0.31 8.24 8.89
C GLN A 55 1.42 7.75 7.96
N VAL A 56 1.36 6.50 7.51
CA VAL A 56 2.28 5.97 6.49
C VAL A 56 2.15 6.74 5.18
N VAL A 57 0.92 7.02 4.74
CA VAL A 57 0.69 7.83 3.53
C VAL A 57 1.26 9.24 3.69
N ALA A 58 1.06 9.88 4.84
CA ALA A 58 1.64 11.20 5.12
C ALA A 58 3.17 11.17 5.06
N ALA A 59 3.81 10.17 5.65
CA ALA A 59 5.26 10.00 5.61
C ALA A 59 5.79 9.78 4.18
N ILE A 60 5.04 9.09 3.32
CA ILE A 60 5.37 8.95 1.88
C ILE A 60 5.36 10.31 1.19
N LEU A 61 4.36 11.15 1.47
CA LEU A 61 4.23 12.47 0.86
C LEU A 61 5.36 13.42 1.29
N GLU A 62 5.81 13.30 2.54
CA GLU A 62 6.90 14.07 3.15
C GLU A 62 8.30 13.62 2.71
N ALA A 63 8.43 12.53 1.94
CA ALA A 63 9.71 12.08 1.42
C ALA A 63 10.43 13.20 0.63
N PRO A 64 11.78 13.32 0.74
CA PRO A 64 12.54 14.35 0.04
C PRO A 64 12.25 14.41 -1.46
N LEU A 65 12.28 15.60 -2.05
CA LEU A 65 11.86 15.87 -3.45
C LEU A 65 12.58 15.03 -4.53
N GLY A 66 13.75 14.45 -4.23
CA GLY A 66 14.49 13.56 -5.14
C GLY A 66 14.34 12.06 -4.84
N THR A 67 13.53 11.69 -3.85
CA THR A 67 13.35 10.32 -3.38
C THR A 67 11.90 9.91 -3.52
N VAL A 68 11.67 8.71 -4.05
CA VAL A 68 10.34 8.11 -4.12
C VAL A 68 10.33 6.82 -3.30
N ILE A 69 9.40 6.74 -2.36
CA ILE A 69 9.04 5.48 -1.70
C ILE A 69 8.02 4.79 -2.61
N THR A 70 8.45 3.81 -3.40
CA THR A 70 7.61 3.22 -4.46
C THR A 70 6.59 2.22 -3.91
N GLU A 71 6.94 1.48 -2.85
CA GLU A 71 6.09 0.43 -2.27
C GLU A 71 6.25 0.38 -0.75
N VAL A 72 5.13 0.25 -0.02
CA VAL A 72 5.11 0.06 1.43
C VAL A 72 4.09 -1.00 1.81
N GLU A 73 4.53 -2.01 2.57
CA GLU A 73 3.63 -2.98 3.21
C GLU A 73 3.36 -2.57 4.65
N VAL A 74 2.09 -2.57 5.05
CA VAL A 74 1.67 -2.20 6.42
C VAL A 74 0.97 -3.39 7.06
N ARG A 75 1.53 -3.90 8.16
CA ARG A 75 0.99 -5.07 8.87
C ARG A 75 0.94 -4.80 10.37
N PRO A 76 0.01 -5.44 11.11
CA PRO A 76 0.06 -5.38 12.56
C PRO A 76 1.33 -6.09 13.06
N LEU A 77 2.02 -5.48 14.03
CA LEU A 77 3.27 -6.03 14.59
C LEU A 77 3.05 -7.40 15.26
N LYS A 78 1.88 -7.60 15.87
CA LYS A 78 1.50 -8.86 16.49
C LYS A 78 0.40 -9.52 15.66
N PRO A 79 0.41 -10.85 15.50
CA PRO A 79 -0.68 -11.56 14.84
C PRO A 79 -2.01 -11.26 15.55
N PRO A 80 -3.12 -11.12 14.80
CA PRO A 80 -4.44 -11.08 15.40
C PRO A 80 -4.63 -12.34 16.25
N ARG A 81 -5.00 -12.19 17.53
CA ARG A 81 -5.43 -13.34 18.33
C ARG A 81 -6.84 -13.75 17.88
N PRO A 82 -7.14 -15.07 17.81
CA PRO A 82 -8.48 -15.55 17.48
C PRO A 82 -9.50 -15.15 18.54
#